data_AF-A0A0M1GQU3-F1
#
_entry.id   AF-A0A0M1GQU3-F1
#
_cell.length_a   1.000
_cell.length_b   1.000
_cell.length_c   1.000
_cell.angle_alpha   90.00
_cell.angle_beta   90.00
_cell.angle_gamma   90.00
#
_symmetry.space_group_name_H-M   'P 1'
#
loop_
_entity.id
_entity.type
_entity.pdbx_description
1 polymer ?
#
loop_
_entity_poly.entity_id
_entity_poly.type
_entity_poly.pdbx_seq_one_letter_code
_entity_poly.pdbx_strand_id
1 'polypeptide(L)' 'MYGKGEVNSHRRLSVLLTRDILVEKVELAYDKLNVKL' A
#
# COMPACT_ATOMS: atom_id res chain seq x y z
N MET A 1 -10.57 24.65 -8.47
CA MET A 1 -11.18 23.32 -8.73
C MET A 1 -10.07 22.41 -9.21
N TYR A 2 -9.82 21.29 -8.53
CA TYR A 2 -8.75 20.36 -8.91
C TYR A 2 -9.07 19.74 -10.28
N GLY A 3 -8.11 19.83 -11.21
CA GLY A 3 -8.26 19.30 -12.56
C GLY A 3 -8.35 17.78 -12.55
N LYS A 4 -9.02 17.20 -13.56
CA LYS A 4 -9.19 15.74 -13.73
C LYS A 4 -7.85 14.96 -13.66
N GLY A 5 -6.75 15.57 -14.07
CA GLY A 5 -5.40 15.00 -13.96
C GLY A 5 -4.87 14.90 -12.53
N GLU A 6 -5.16 15.88 -11.68
CA GLU A 6 -4.74 15.90 -10.27
C GLU A 6 -5.52 14.87 -9.46
N VAL A 7 -6.83 14.74 -9.70
CA VAL A 7 -7.70 13.73 -9.06
C VAL A 7 -7.28 12.30 -9.43
N ASN A 8 -6.91 12.06 -10.69
CA ASN A 8 -6.45 10.74 -11.13
C ASN A 8 -5.08 10.39 -10.54
N SER A 9 -4.17 11.36 -10.42
CA SER A 9 -2.88 11.18 -9.75
C SER A 9 -3.05 10.88 -8.27
N HIS A 10 -3.95 11.59 -7.57
CA HIS A 10 -4.25 11.30 -6.16
C HIS A 10 -4.82 9.89 -5.98
N ARG A 11 -5.78 9.49 -6.81
CA ARG A 11 -6.32 8.12 -6.77
C ARG A 11 -5.25 7.06 -7.03
N ARG A 12 -4.39 7.26 -8.04
CA ARG A 12 -3.30 6.34 -8.36
C ARG A 12 -2.28 6.26 -7.22
N LEU A 13 -1.89 7.40 -6.67
CA LEU A 13 -0.98 7.47 -5.54
C LEU A 13 -1.57 6.76 -4.31
N SER A 14 -2.83 7.03 -3.96
CA SER A 14 -3.51 6.35 -2.85
C SER A 14 -3.59 4.84 -3.05
N VAL A 15 -3.83 4.36 -4.27
CA VAL A 15 -3.85 2.92 -4.60
C VAL A 15 -2.45 2.30 -4.48
N LEU A 16 -1.41 2.98 -4.95
CA LEU A 16 -0.01 2.52 -4.83
C LEU A 16 0.41 2.45 -3.36
N LEU A 17 0.21 3.53 -2.59
CA LEU A 17 0.53 3.58 -1.16
C LEU A 17 -0.24 2.51 -0.36
N THR A 18 -1.52 2.29 -0.67
CA THR A 18 -2.30 1.23 -0.02
C THR A 18 -1.74 -0.17 -0.31
N ARG A 19 -1.25 -0.39 -1.54
CA ARG A 19 -0.61 -1.66 -1.91
C ARG A 19 0.71 -1.84 -1.19
N ASP A 20 1.58 -0.83 -1.17
CA ASP A 20 2.88 -0.92 -0.51
C ASP A 20 2.72 -1.20 1.00
N ILE A 21 1.80 -0.48 1.67
CA ILE A 21 1.46 -0.72 3.08
C ILE A 21 0.89 -2.14 3.31
N LEU A 22 0.10 -2.65 2.38
CA LEU A 22 -0.45 -4.00 2.49
C LEU A 22 0.66 -5.06 2.34
N VAL A 23 1.58 -4.87 1.41
CA VAL A 23 2.74 -5.76 1.19
C VAL A 23 3.63 -5.77 2.43
N GLU A 24 4.02 -4.60 2.96
CA GLU A 24 4.83 -4.52 4.19
C GLU A 24 4.17 -5.23 5.39
N LYS A 25 2.84 -5.10 5.53
CA LYS A 25 2.10 -5.78 6.60
C LYS A 25 2.05 -7.29 6.41
N VAL A 26 1.95 -7.76 5.17
CA VAL A 26 1.95 -9.19 4.84
C VAL A 26 3.33 -9.79 5.09
N GLU A 27 4.40 -9.14 4.63
CA GLU A 27 5.78 -9.56 4.89
C GLU A 27 6.06 -9.62 6.40
N LEU A 28 5.68 -8.58 7.15
CA LEU A 28 5.81 -8.58 8.61
C LEU A 28 5.00 -9.72 9.28
N ALA A 29 3.82 -10.05 8.74
CA ALA A 29 3.01 -11.16 9.26
C ALA A 29 3.69 -12.51 9.00
N TYR A 30 4.25 -12.72 7.81
CA TYR A 30 5.02 -13.92 7.49
C TYR A 30 6.29 -14.03 8.34
N ASP A 31 7.01 -12.92 8.56
CA ASP A 31 8.18 -12.92 9.44
C ASP A 31 7.81 -13.31 10.87
N LYS A 32 6.70 -12.77 11.41
CA LYS A 32 6.20 -13.15 12.75
C LYS A 32 5.77 -14.62 12.83
N LEU A 33 5.29 -15.21 11.75
CA LEU A 33 4.97 -16.63 11.68
C LEU A 33 6.24 -17.48 11.56
N ASN A 34 7.25 -17.02 10.82
CA ASN A 34 8.53 -17.71 10.67
C ASN A 34 9.35 -17.77 11.97
N VAL A 35 9.22 -16.79 12.85
CA VAL A 35 9.84 -16.80 14.21
C VAL A 35 9.23 -17.89 15.13
N LYS A 36 8.09 -18.50 14.75
CA LYS A 36 7.37 -19.51 15.55
C LYS A 36 7.58 -20.96 15.10
N LEU A 37 8.52 -21.24 14.20
CA LEU A 37 8.93 -22.61 13.84
C LEU A 37 10.20 -23.03 14.59
#